data_AF-A0A7M3XRN0-F1
#
_entry.id   AF-A0A7M3XRN0-F1
#
_cell.length_a   1.000
_cell.length_b   1.000
_cell.length_c   1.000
_cell.angle_alpha   90.00
_cell.angle_beta   90.00
_cell.angle_gamma   90.00
#
_symmetry.space_group_name_H-M   'P 1'
#
loop_
_entity.id
_entity.type
_entity.pdbx_description
1 polymer ?
#
loop_
_entity_poly.entity_id
_entity_poly.type
_entity_poly.pdbx_seq_one_letter_code
_entity_poly.pdbx_strand_id
1 'polypeptide(L)' 'TKHSIESSIVCLKEVIARLSFKPVIDVAGALIIDGSRFLLARRNSESDMSGFWEFPGGKIERNESAKSAISRELMEEFGV' A
#
# COMPACT_ATOMS: atom_id res chain seq x y z
N THR A 1 -21.59 9.91 26.90
CA THR A 1 -20.85 11.07 26.36
C THR A 1 -21.71 11.72 25.29
N LYS A 2 -22.30 12.89 25.53
CA LYS A 2 -23.16 13.57 24.52
C LYS A 2 -22.25 14.35 23.57
N HIS A 3 -22.04 13.83 22.37
CA HIS A 3 -21.40 14.60 21.30
C HIS A 3 -22.35 15.72 20.83
N SER A 4 -21.82 16.89 20.49
CA SER A 4 -22.64 17.97 19.95
C SER A 4 -23.20 17.58 18.58
N ILE A 5 -24.31 18.19 18.18
CA ILE A 5 -24.90 18.01 16.85
C ILE A 5 -23.86 18.30 15.76
N GLU A 6 -23.04 19.32 15.97
CA GLU A 6 -21.97 19.70 15.05
C GLU A 6 -20.93 18.61 14.87
N SER A 7 -20.42 18.00 15.95
CA SER A 7 -19.48 16.88 15.87
C SER A 7 -20.10 15.67 15.16
N SER A 8 -21.38 15.39 15.39
CA SER A 8 -22.10 14.30 14.72
C SER A 8 -22.24 14.55 13.21
N ILE A 9 -22.49 15.80 12.79
CA ILE A 9 -22.55 16.18 11.37
C ILE A 9 -21.18 16.03 10.71
N VAL A 10 -20.09 16.46 11.37
CA VAL A 10 -18.72 16.29 10.86
C VAL A 10 -18.41 14.81 10.65
N CYS A 11 -18.68 13.98 11.66
CA CYS A 11 -18.50 12.53 11.59
C CYS A 11 -19.31 11.91 10.44
N LEU A 12 -20.59 12.27 10.30
CA LEU A 12 -21.46 11.75 9.25
C LEU A 12 -20.94 12.12 7.85
N LYS A 13 -20.45 13.35 7.67
CA LYS A 13 -19.83 13.80 6.42
C LYS A 13 -18.59 12.97 6.07
N GLU A 14 -17.73 12.69 7.04
CA GLU A 14 -16.55 11.84 6.81
C GLU A 14 -16.92 10.40 6.45
N VAL A 15 -17.93 9.83 7.12
CA VAL A 15 -18.42 8.48 6.80
C VAL A 15 -18.97 8.43 5.39
N ILE A 16 -19.86 9.36 5.02
CA ILE A 16 -20.42 9.44 3.67
C ILE A 16 -19.31 9.63 2.65
N ALA A 17 -18.33 10.51 2.90
CA ALA A 17 -17.19 10.70 2.01
C ALA A 17 -16.39 9.41 1.81
N ARG A 18 -16.11 8.63 2.87
CA ARG A 18 -15.40 7.34 2.77
C ARG A 18 -16.21 6.26 2.05
N LEU A 19 -17.54 6.32 2.11
CA LEU A 19 -18.43 5.42 1.37
C LEU A 19 -18.55 5.79 -0.11
N SER A 20 -18.61 7.09 -0.41
CA SER A 20 -18.74 7.60 -1.78
C SER A 20 -17.41 7.62 -2.55
N PHE A 21 -16.30 7.82 -1.85
CA PHE A 21 -14.97 7.88 -2.42
C PHE A 21 -14.09 6.84 -1.74
N LYS A 22 -13.99 5.66 -2.35
CA LYS A 22 -13.12 4.60 -1.85
C LYS A 22 -11.69 5.14 -1.80
N PRO A 23 -10.95 4.95 -0.69
CA PRO A 23 -9.59 5.46 -0.59
C PRO A 23 -8.74 4.88 -1.73
N VAL A 24 -8.11 5.77 -2.48
CA VAL A 24 -7.10 5.40 -3.48
C VAL A 24 -5.77 5.35 -2.73
N ILE A 25 -5.08 4.23 -2.85
CA ILE A 25 -3.77 4.01 -2.27
C ILE A 25 -2.80 3.88 -3.45
N ASP A 26 -1.82 4.76 -3.50
CA ASP A 26 -0.75 4.66 -4.49
C ASP A 26 0.21 3.54 -4.06
N VAL A 27 0.56 2.68 -5.01
CA VAL A 27 1.44 1.53 -4.82
C VAL A 27 2.51 1.60 -5.90
N ALA A 28 3.76 1.37 -5.52
CA ALA A 28 4.86 1.18 -6.44
C ALA A 28 5.19 -0.31 -6.55
N GLY A 29 5.42 -0.79 -7.76
CA GLY A 29 5.97 -2.12 -8.03
C GLY A 29 7.23 -2.01 -8.89
N ALA A 30 8.20 -2.89 -8.66
CA ALA A 30 9.50 -2.86 -9.32
C ALA A 30 9.78 -4.14 -10.10
N LEU A 31 10.17 -3.98 -11.37
CA LEU A 31 10.77 -5.05 -12.17
C LEU A 31 12.29 -4.96 -12.03
N ILE A 32 12.88 -5.84 -11.25
CA ILE A 32 14.34 -5.88 -11.03
C ILE A 32 14.94 -6.95 -11.93
N ILE A 33 15.98 -6.56 -12.68
CA ILE A 33 16.60 -7.37 -13.73
C ILE A 33 18.07 -7.58 -13.39
N ASP A 34 18.51 -8.83 -13.44
CA ASP A 34 19.92 -9.21 -13.36
C ASP A 34 20.27 -10.16 -14.52
N GLY A 35 20.89 -9.59 -15.56
CA GLY A 35 21.12 -10.28 -16.83
C GLY A 35 19.80 -10.70 -17.49
N SER A 36 19.56 -12.01 -17.56
CA SER A 36 18.31 -12.60 -18.09
C SER A 36 17.33 -13.05 -17.00
N ARG A 37 17.58 -12.69 -15.74
CA ARG A 37 16.75 -13.07 -14.59
C ARG A 37 15.91 -11.90 -14.11
N PHE A 38 14.73 -12.21 -13.58
CA PHE A 38 13.82 -11.25 -12.95
C PHE A 38 13.63 -11.64 -11.48
N LEU A 39 13.56 -10.64 -10.60
CA LEU A 39 13.20 -10.87 -9.20
C LEU A 39 11.67 -10.94 -9.05
N LEU A 40 11.19 -12.02 -8.46
CA LEU A 40 9.80 -12.19 -8.05
C LEU A 40 9.78 -12.60 -6.56
N ALA A 41 8.84 -12.02 -5.83
CA ALA A 41 8.55 -12.38 -4.45
C ALA A 41 7.42 -13.41 -4.42
N ARG A 42 7.49 -14.38 -3.51
CA ARG A 42 6.36 -15.30 -3.28
C ARG A 42 5.56 -14.83 -2.08
N ARG A 43 4.26 -14.60 -2.29
CA ARG A 43 3.35 -14.13 -1.24
C ARG A 43 3.32 -15.11 -0.07
N ASN A 44 3.39 -14.56 1.14
CA ASN A 44 3.33 -15.33 2.38
C ASN A 44 1.98 -16.07 2.50
N SER A 45 1.94 -17.13 3.33
CA SER A 45 0.77 -18.01 3.44
C SER A 45 -0.46 -17.36 4.10
N GLU A 46 -0.28 -16.21 4.75
CA GLU A 46 -1.35 -15.54 5.50
C GLU A 46 -2.01 -14.40 4.72
N SER A 47 -1.56 -14.11 3.49
CA SER A 47 -2.13 -13.07 2.65
C SER A 47 -3.16 -13.62 1.66
N ASP A 48 -4.09 -12.76 1.24
CA ASP A 48 -4.91 -13.00 0.05
C ASP A 48 -3.99 -13.35 -1.12
N MET A 49 -4.30 -14.43 -1.85
CA MET A 49 -3.43 -14.99 -2.92
C MET A 49 -2.10 -15.57 -2.41
N SER A 50 -2.13 -16.28 -1.28
CA SER A 50 -0.99 -17.05 -0.78
C SER A 50 -0.36 -17.94 -1.86
N GLY A 51 0.96 -17.90 -1.98
CA GLY A 51 1.72 -18.77 -2.90
C GLY A 51 1.81 -18.29 -4.35
N PHE A 52 1.11 -17.21 -4.73
CA PHE A 52 1.33 -16.55 -6.01
C PHE A 52 2.65 -15.75 -6.01
N TRP A 53 3.15 -15.49 -7.20
CA TRP A 53 4.32 -14.64 -7.44
C TRP A 53 3.90 -13.20 -7.70
N GLU A 54 4.67 -12.27 -7.18
CA GLU A 54 4.48 -10.83 -7.40
C GLU A 54 5.80 -10.11 -7.61
N PHE A 55 5.72 -8.89 -8.13
CA PHE A 55 6.86 -7.99 -8.17
C PHE A 55 7.06 -7.34 -6.80
N PRO A 56 8.32 -7.16 -6.35
CA PRO A 56 8.62 -6.40 -5.14
C PRO A 56 7.99 -5.01 -5.18
N GLY A 57 7.50 -4.55 -4.05
CA GLY A 57 6.89 -3.23 -3.96
C GLY A 57 5.94 -3.09 -2.79
N GLY A 58 5.28 -1.94 -2.72
CA GLY A 58 4.47 -1.60 -1.57
C GLY A 58 3.79 -0.25 -1.69
N LYS A 59 3.10 0.13 -0.61
CA LYS A 59 2.35 1.39 -0.55
C LYS A 59 3.33 2.55 -0.54
N ILE A 60 2.99 3.61 -1.27
CA ILE A 60 3.74 4.86 -1.24
C ILE A 60 3.30 5.64 0.01
N GLU A 61 4.26 6.01 0.86
CA GLU A 61 3.98 6.81 2.05
C GLU A 61 3.77 8.29 1.72
N ARG A 62 3.25 9.06 2.68
CA ARG A 62 3.04 10.50 2.48
C ARG A 62 4.36 11.21 2.20
N ASN A 63 4.38 12.00 1.12
CA ASN A 63 5.55 12.73 0.63
C ASN A 63 6.70 11.83 0.15
N GLU A 64 6.43 10.55 -0.11
CA GLU A 64 7.40 9.62 -0.68
C GLU A 64 7.29 9.59 -2.21
N SER A 65 8.42 9.48 -2.91
CA SER A 65 8.41 9.20 -4.36
C SER A 65 8.31 7.70 -4.60
N ALA A 66 7.74 7.28 -5.74
CA ALA A 66 7.68 5.86 -6.09
C ALA A 66 9.05 5.15 -6.05
N LYS A 67 10.12 5.84 -6.45
CA LYS A 67 11.49 5.30 -6.36
C LYS A 67 11.95 5.10 -4.91
N SER A 68 11.66 6.07 -4.04
CA SER A 68 11.98 5.97 -2.60
C SER A 68 11.21 4.83 -1.94
N ALA A 69 9.92 4.70 -2.27
CA ALA A 69 9.07 3.60 -1.78
C ALA A 69 9.68 2.24 -2.13
N ILE A 70 10.05 2.03 -3.40
CA ILE A 70 10.70 0.79 -3.82
C ILE A 70 12.02 0.55 -3.06
N SER A 71 12.88 1.56 -2.93
CA SER A 71 14.14 1.39 -2.18
C SER A 71 13.92 1.01 -0.71
N ARG A 72 12.90 1.57 -0.06
CA ARG A 72 12.52 1.22 1.31
C ARG A 72 11.99 -0.21 1.40
N GLU A 73 11.01 -0.56 0.57
CA GLU A 73 10.40 -1.89 0.55
C GLU A 73 11.43 -3.00 0.26
N LEU A 74 12.36 -2.76 -0.68
CA LEU A 74 13.43 -3.73 -0.97
C LEU A 74 14.35 -3.98 0.22
N MET A 75 14.67 -2.92 0.98
CA MET A 75 15.47 -3.04 2.19
C MET A 75 14.71 -3.79 3.29
N GLU A 76 13.41 -3.54 3.45
CA GLU A 76 12.57 -4.17 4.47
C GLU A 76 12.31 -5.66 4.18
N GLU A 77 12.01 -6.01 2.92
CA GLU A 77 11.63 -7.38 2.53
C GLU A 77 12.83 -8.28 2.19
N PHE A 78 13.90 -7.70 1.62
CA PHE A 78 15.03 -8.47 1.08
C PHE A 78 16.40 -8.04 1.63
N GLY A 79 16.49 -6.91 2.34
CA GLY A 79 17.75 -6.40 2.90
C GLY A 79 18.72 -5.82 1.88
N VAL A 80 18.22 -5.32 0.74
CA VAL A 80 19.02 -4.80 -0.39
C VAL A 80 18.67 -3.38 -0.77
#